data_AF-A0A5C2M9I8-F1
#
_entry.id   AF-A0A5C2M9I8-F1
#
_cell.length_a   1.000
_cell.length_b   1.000
_cell.length_c   1.000
_cell.angle_alpha   90.00
_cell.angle_beta   90.00
_cell.angle_gamma   90.00
#
_symmetry.space_group_name_H-M   'P 1'
#
loop_
_entity.id
_entity.type
_entity.pdbx_description
1 polymer ?
#
loop_
_entity_poly.entity_id
_entity_poly.type
_entity_poly.pdbx_seq_one_letter_code
_entity_poly.pdbx_strand_id
1 'polypeptide(L)'
;MVVTLNDSILNPLGFSLDLPPLPQSRPLLLVGHGTRDPEGRQAFLDFAQAYYQLDPCRPVFPCFLELTEPSIFEVLSQCAAAGHTDLSVLPVLLFAARHNKFDVTNELDWARRAFPQLRYHYGRHYGIAPEILTLWRSRLERLDSPEFNPQGIGREETVLLVVGRGSSDPDANGDVFKLARMLWEGSGYKTVEVCFIGITHPRLPEGFGRANLYQPRRVIVLPHFMFTGALVKKIYTLTAEAQAAYPSVEYVNLPEIGLHPQLFYLTRQREIETHTGQVAMNCEACKFRLVAGHSHHHHHHQDHEHPSHSHDHGGHHPHHGSTVDLDHLPSYHQRIWQVP
;
A
#
# COMPACT_ATOMS: atom_id res chain seq x y z
N MET A 1 -19.35 10.82 21.07
CA MET A 1 -18.16 10.18 21.66
C MET A 1 -17.54 9.37 20.54
N VAL A 2 -16.34 9.72 20.05
CA VAL A 2 -15.70 8.93 18.99
C VAL A 2 -15.30 7.60 19.61
N VAL A 3 -15.87 6.51 19.10
CA VAL A 3 -15.46 5.17 19.51
C VAL A 3 -14.23 4.82 18.68
N THR A 4 -13.07 4.78 19.33
CA THR A 4 -11.82 4.24 18.77
C THR A 4 -11.63 2.84 19.33
N LEU A 5 -11.54 1.84 18.46
CA LEU A 5 -11.27 0.46 18.88
C LEU A 5 -9.77 0.28 19.11
N ASN A 6 -9.37 -0.23 20.28
CA ASN A 6 -7.96 -0.53 20.59
C ASN A 6 -7.48 -1.82 19.87
N ASP A 7 -6.23 -1.80 19.38
CA ASP A 7 -5.59 -2.89 18.62
C ASP A 7 -5.48 -4.23 19.36
N SER A 8 -5.36 -4.21 20.69
CA SER A 8 -5.18 -5.43 21.49
C SER A 8 -6.41 -6.36 21.51
N ILE A 9 -7.59 -5.86 21.10
CA ILE A 9 -8.86 -6.61 21.09
C ILE A 9 -9.16 -7.22 19.70
N LEU A 10 -8.50 -6.70 18.66
CA LEU A 10 -8.67 -7.17 17.27
C LEU A 10 -7.51 -8.04 16.78
N ASN A 11 -6.46 -8.20 17.60
CA ASN A 11 -5.26 -8.86 17.15
C ASN A 11 -4.53 -9.62 18.28
N PRO A 12 -4.92 -10.87 18.57
CA PRO A 12 -4.20 -11.72 19.50
C PRO A 12 -3.05 -12.36 18.73
N LEU A 13 -1.81 -11.97 19.02
CA LEU A 13 -0.66 -12.83 18.74
C LEU A 13 -0.70 -14.03 19.69
N GLY A 14 -1.66 -14.92 19.43
CA GLY A 14 -1.97 -16.15 20.17
C GLY A 14 -2.64 -17.22 19.30
N PHE A 15 -2.63 -17.08 17.97
CA PHE A 15 -3.20 -18.05 17.05
C PHE A 15 -2.11 -18.87 16.35
N SER A 16 -2.34 -20.18 16.22
CA SER A 16 -1.63 -21.03 15.26
C SER A 16 -2.18 -20.71 13.88
N LEU A 17 -1.33 -20.14 13.02
CA LEU A 17 -1.69 -19.74 11.67
C LEU A 17 -1.01 -20.70 10.70
N ASP A 18 -1.81 -21.56 10.08
CA ASP A 18 -1.28 -22.55 9.12
C ASP A 18 -1.01 -21.86 7.78
N LEU A 19 0.26 -21.53 7.54
CA LEU A 19 0.71 -20.91 6.31
C LEU A 19 1.02 -22.01 5.27
N PRO A 20 0.59 -21.84 4.01
CA PRO A 20 1.02 -22.72 2.94
C PRO A 20 2.56 -22.83 2.90
N PRO A 21 3.12 -24.04 2.69
CA PRO A 21 4.55 -24.24 2.72
C PRO A 21 5.24 -23.49 1.58
N LEU A 22 6.45 -22.97 1.85
CA LEU A 22 7.27 -22.36 0.80
C LEU A 22 7.86 -23.44 -0.11
N PRO A 23 7.91 -23.23 -1.44
CA PRO A 23 8.58 -24.16 -2.35
C PRO A 23 10.07 -24.37 -2.04
N GLN A 24 10.72 -23.36 -1.47
CA GLN A 24 12.14 -23.39 -1.07
C GLN A 24 12.44 -22.29 -0.04
N SER A 25 13.48 -22.50 0.76
CA SER A 25 13.99 -21.55 1.76
C SER A 25 14.84 -20.44 1.14
N ARG A 26 14.22 -19.56 0.34
CA ARG A 26 14.90 -18.40 -0.24
C ARG A 26 14.80 -17.19 0.70
N PRO A 27 15.90 -16.47 1.00
CA PRO A 27 15.82 -15.23 1.75
C PRO A 27 14.81 -14.25 1.15
N LEU A 28 14.07 -13.56 2.02
CA LEU A 28 13.01 -12.64 1.65
C LEU A 28 13.40 -11.20 2.02
N LEU A 29 13.38 -10.29 1.05
CA LEU A 29 13.34 -8.85 1.29
C LEU A 29 11.88 -8.39 1.32
N LEU A 30 11.44 -7.85 2.46
CA LEU A 30 10.18 -7.13 2.58
C LEU A 30 10.43 -5.64 2.37
N VAL A 31 9.86 -5.07 1.32
CA VAL A 31 10.08 -3.68 0.94
C VAL A 31 8.88 -2.84 1.37
N GLY A 32 9.04 -2.08 2.46
CA GLY A 32 8.09 -1.05 2.87
C GLY A 32 8.31 0.25 2.08
N HIS A 33 7.30 1.11 2.01
CA HIS A 33 7.48 2.44 1.42
C HIS A 33 8.43 3.31 2.27
N GLY A 34 8.25 3.25 3.60
CA GLY A 34 8.94 4.09 4.58
C GLY A 34 8.06 5.22 5.12
N THR A 35 8.43 5.74 6.28
CA THR A 35 7.65 6.76 6.99
C THR A 35 8.53 7.54 7.96
N ARG A 36 8.27 8.84 8.08
CA ARG A 36 8.93 9.68 9.09
C ARG A 36 8.38 9.46 10.50
N ASP A 37 7.24 8.78 10.63
CA ASP A 37 6.63 8.46 11.92
C ASP A 37 7.30 7.21 12.52
N PRO A 38 7.89 7.30 13.73
CA PRO A 38 8.64 6.20 14.33
C PRO A 38 7.75 5.00 14.71
N GLU A 39 6.49 5.21 15.08
CA GLU A 39 5.56 4.12 15.40
C GLU A 39 5.16 3.38 14.12
N GLY A 40 4.92 4.10 13.02
CA GLY A 40 4.66 3.48 11.72
C GLY A 40 5.85 2.67 11.21
N ARG A 41 7.08 3.17 11.43
CA ARG A 41 8.31 2.42 11.14
C ARG A 41 8.36 1.15 11.97
N GLN A 42 8.17 1.25 13.28
CA GLN A 42 8.24 0.11 14.18
C GLN A 42 7.18 -0.95 13.84
N ALA A 43 5.95 -0.54 13.53
CA ALA A 43 4.87 -1.45 13.15
C ALA A 43 5.20 -2.30 11.92
N PHE A 44 5.91 -1.74 10.92
CA PHE A 44 6.39 -2.51 9.78
C PHE A 44 7.51 -3.50 10.15
N LEU A 45 8.44 -3.09 11.03
CA LEU A 45 9.49 -3.98 11.52
C LEU A 45 8.91 -5.13 12.36
N ASP A 46 7.92 -4.84 13.21
CA ASP A 46 7.19 -5.83 14.01
C ASP A 46 6.44 -6.80 13.10
N PHE A 47 5.87 -6.31 11.99
CA PHE A 47 5.25 -7.15 10.98
C PHE A 47 6.24 -8.11 10.32
N ALA A 48 7.39 -7.61 9.88
CA ALA A 48 8.44 -8.43 9.28
C ALA A 48 8.96 -9.48 10.27
N GLN A 49 9.16 -9.09 11.54
CA GLN A 49 9.59 -9.98 12.60
C GLN A 49 8.53 -11.06 12.90
N ALA A 50 7.26 -10.67 13.04
CA ALA A 50 6.17 -11.62 13.26
C ALA A 50 6.06 -12.62 12.10
N TYR A 51 6.20 -12.14 10.87
CA TYR A 51 6.18 -13.00 9.68
C TYR A 51 7.36 -13.98 9.62
N TYR A 52 8.54 -13.57 10.07
CA TYR A 52 9.67 -14.49 10.26
C TYR A 52 9.39 -15.54 11.33
N GLN A 53 8.80 -15.16 12.48
CA GLN A 53 8.48 -16.09 13.56
C GLN A 53 7.44 -17.15 13.18
N LEU A 54 6.53 -16.83 12.25
CA LEU A 54 5.56 -17.81 11.72
C LEU A 54 6.24 -18.93 10.91
N ASP A 55 7.38 -18.65 10.29
CA ASP A 55 8.15 -19.64 9.51
C ASP A 55 9.65 -19.26 9.43
N PRO A 56 10.46 -19.71 10.41
CA PRO A 56 11.89 -19.40 10.48
C PRO A 56 12.78 -20.15 9.48
N CYS A 57 12.22 -20.83 8.45
CA CYS A 57 13.02 -21.62 7.52
C CYS A 57 13.95 -20.79 6.61
N ARG A 58 13.80 -19.46 6.61
CA ARG A 58 14.60 -18.51 5.83
C ARG A 58 14.66 -17.14 6.53
N PRO A 59 15.73 -16.35 6.32
CA PRO A 59 15.79 -14.99 6.86
C PRO A 59 14.80 -14.06 6.14
N VAL A 60 14.25 -13.10 6.89
CA VAL A 60 13.41 -12.01 6.38
C VAL A 60 14.10 -10.68 6.68
N PHE A 61 14.39 -9.91 5.64
CA PHE A 61 15.07 -8.63 5.72
C PHE A 61 14.08 -7.49 5.41
N PRO A 62 13.62 -6.72 6.41
CA PRO A 62 12.84 -5.52 6.17
C PRO A 62 13.73 -4.39 5.65
N CYS A 63 13.29 -3.71 4.59
CA CYS A 63 13.91 -2.49 4.09
C CYS A 63 12.85 -1.50 3.62
N PHE A 64 13.28 -0.27 3.37
CA PHE A 64 12.42 0.82 2.94
C PHE A 64 12.87 1.39 1.62
N LEU A 65 11.90 1.80 0.80
CA LEU A 65 12.15 2.50 -0.45
C LEU A 65 12.69 3.91 -0.20
N GLU A 66 12.10 4.65 0.74
CA GLU A 66 12.48 6.03 1.05
C GLU A 66 12.15 6.41 2.51
N LEU A 67 12.52 7.64 2.93
CA LEU A 67 12.20 8.27 4.23
C LEU A 67 12.79 7.62 5.48
N THR A 68 13.25 6.38 5.40
CA THR A 68 13.60 5.56 6.56
C THR A 68 14.67 4.54 6.19
N GLU A 69 15.48 4.15 7.17
CA GLU A 69 16.51 3.11 7.02
C GLU A 69 16.11 1.79 7.72
N PRO A 70 16.59 0.64 7.23
CA PRO A 70 17.60 0.49 6.17
C PRO A 70 17.03 0.55 4.74
N SER A 71 17.79 1.12 3.82
CA SER A 71 17.44 1.21 2.41
C SER A 71 17.52 -0.15 1.70
N ILE A 72 16.85 -0.26 0.54
CA ILE A 72 16.92 -1.47 -0.30
C ILE A 72 18.38 -1.82 -0.63
N PHE A 73 19.18 -0.83 -1.02
CA PHE A 73 20.57 -1.05 -1.42
C PHE A 73 21.45 -1.55 -0.26
N GLU A 74 21.32 -0.97 0.93
CA GLU A 74 22.07 -1.40 2.11
C GLU A 74 21.78 -2.85 2.47
N VAL A 75 20.51 -3.24 2.48
CA VAL A 75 20.11 -4.63 2.77
C VAL A 75 20.62 -5.58 1.69
N LEU A 76 20.56 -5.20 0.41
CA LEU A 76 21.12 -6.02 -0.68
C LEU A 76 22.64 -6.17 -0.57
N SER A 77 23.36 -5.11 -0.19
CA SER A 77 24.80 -5.16 0.07
C SER A 77 25.13 -6.14 1.19
N GLN A 78 24.34 -6.14 2.27
CA GLN A 78 24.51 -7.09 3.37
C GLN A 78 24.23 -8.53 2.92
N CYS A 79 23.19 -8.73 2.11
CA CYS A 79 22.87 -10.06 1.56
C CYS A 79 23.99 -10.59 0.67
N ALA A 80 24.54 -9.75 -0.20
CA ALA A 80 25.68 -10.09 -1.04
C ALA A 80 26.93 -10.45 -0.20
N ALA A 81 27.23 -9.65 0.83
CA ALA A 81 28.35 -9.91 1.73
C ALA A 81 28.17 -11.22 2.54
N ALA A 82 26.93 -11.58 2.86
CA ALA A 82 26.59 -12.85 3.51
C ALA A 82 26.60 -14.07 2.57
N GLY A 83 26.89 -13.88 1.28
CA GLY A 83 26.98 -14.96 0.29
C GLY A 83 25.62 -15.45 -0.23
N HIS A 84 24.53 -14.72 -0.01
CA HIS A 84 23.26 -15.01 -0.68
C HIS A 84 23.38 -14.75 -2.18
N THR A 85 22.69 -15.54 -2.99
CA THR A 85 22.71 -15.44 -4.47
C THR A 85 21.32 -15.38 -5.09
N ASP A 86 20.27 -15.75 -4.35
CA ASP A 86 18.89 -15.84 -4.83
C ASP A 86 17.97 -15.24 -3.76
N LEU A 87 17.23 -14.19 -4.10
CA LEU A 87 16.43 -13.41 -3.16
C LEU A 87 15.00 -13.21 -3.69
N SER A 88 14.01 -13.41 -2.83
CA SER A 88 12.65 -12.95 -3.10
C SER A 88 12.52 -11.51 -2.64
N VAL A 89 11.93 -10.65 -3.48
CA VAL A 89 11.71 -9.23 -3.15
C VAL A 89 10.21 -8.97 -3.19
N LEU A 90 9.61 -8.69 -2.05
CA LEU A 90 8.18 -8.52 -1.90
C LEU A 90 7.83 -7.09 -1.46
N PRO A 91 7.21 -6.28 -2.33
CA PRO A 91 6.69 -4.97 -1.95
C PRO A 91 5.47 -5.10 -1.03
N VAL A 92 5.58 -4.53 0.18
CA VAL A 92 4.52 -4.50 1.19
C VAL A 92 3.68 -3.24 0.98
N LEU A 93 2.87 -3.26 -0.08
CA LEU A 93 2.06 -2.14 -0.56
C LEU A 93 0.63 -2.61 -0.87
N LEU A 94 -0.38 -1.83 -0.48
CA LEU A 94 -1.79 -2.17 -0.75
C LEU A 94 -2.17 -1.99 -2.21
N PHE A 95 -1.75 -0.91 -2.88
CA PHE A 95 -2.06 -0.64 -4.28
C PHE A 95 -0.80 -0.32 -5.07
N ALA A 96 -0.75 -0.74 -6.34
CA ALA A 96 0.36 -0.42 -7.22
C ALA A 96 0.26 1.03 -7.72
N ALA A 97 0.92 1.92 -7.00
CA ALA A 97 1.25 3.27 -7.45
C ALA A 97 2.64 3.31 -8.11
N ARG A 98 3.11 4.51 -8.47
CA ARG A 98 4.48 4.80 -8.94
C ARG A 98 5.54 3.98 -8.19
N HIS A 99 5.46 3.93 -6.86
CA HIS A 99 6.46 3.27 -6.01
C HIS A 99 6.66 1.79 -6.35
N ASN A 100 5.59 1.05 -6.66
CA ASN A 100 5.69 -0.36 -7.05
C ASN A 100 6.03 -0.52 -8.54
N LYS A 101 5.53 0.38 -9.38
CA LYS A 101 5.60 0.27 -10.85
C LYS A 101 6.90 0.80 -11.44
N PHE A 102 7.64 1.62 -10.69
CA PHE A 102 8.80 2.35 -11.18
C PHE A 102 9.91 2.44 -10.14
N ASP A 103 9.62 2.91 -8.92
CA ASP A 103 10.69 3.28 -7.99
C ASP A 103 11.44 2.04 -7.44
N VAL A 104 10.72 1.02 -6.94
CA VAL A 104 11.36 -0.23 -6.45
C VAL A 104 12.08 -0.97 -7.57
N THR A 105 11.50 -1.00 -8.77
CA THR A 105 12.12 -1.66 -9.93
C THR A 105 13.41 -0.96 -10.36
N ASN A 106 13.45 0.37 -10.32
CA ASN A 106 14.67 1.13 -10.63
C ASN A 106 15.77 0.91 -9.60
N GLU A 107 15.43 0.87 -8.30
CA GLU A 107 16.40 0.54 -7.24
C GLU A 107 16.98 -0.86 -7.45
N LEU A 108 16.13 -1.83 -7.82
CA LEU A 108 16.59 -3.18 -8.15
C LEU A 108 17.47 -3.21 -9.41
N ASP A 109 17.17 -2.42 -10.45
CA ASP A 109 18.01 -2.33 -11.65
C ASP A 109 19.39 -1.72 -11.37
N TRP A 110 19.46 -0.74 -10.47
CA TRP A 110 20.73 -0.21 -10.01
C TRP A 110 21.50 -1.25 -9.18
N ALA A 111 20.81 -1.94 -8.26
CA ALA A 111 21.40 -3.01 -7.45
C ALA A 111 21.89 -4.20 -8.30
N ARG A 112 21.21 -4.55 -9.40
CA ARG A 112 21.67 -5.59 -10.36
C ARG A 112 23.05 -5.28 -10.92
N ARG A 113 23.38 -4.00 -11.15
CA ARG A 113 24.70 -3.59 -11.66
C ARG A 113 25.76 -3.65 -10.58
N ALA A 114 25.42 -3.30 -9.34
CA ALA A 114 26.34 -3.34 -8.22
C ALA A 114 26.62 -4.76 -7.70
N PHE A 115 25.62 -5.64 -7.77
CA PHE A 115 25.66 -7.00 -7.22
C PHE A 115 25.23 -8.05 -8.28
N PRO A 116 26.02 -8.25 -9.36
CA PRO A 116 25.65 -9.15 -10.46
C PRO A 116 25.50 -10.62 -10.06
N GLN A 117 26.01 -11.01 -8.89
CA GLN A 117 25.84 -12.34 -8.30
C GLN A 117 24.46 -12.58 -7.69
N LEU A 118 23.67 -11.53 -7.46
CA LEU A 118 22.33 -11.63 -6.86
C LEU A 118 21.26 -11.76 -7.95
N ARG A 119 20.45 -12.81 -7.85
CA ARG A 119 19.24 -13.00 -8.64
C ARG A 119 18.00 -12.64 -7.82
N TYR A 120 17.20 -11.72 -8.34
CA TYR A 120 16.01 -11.20 -7.67
C TYR A 120 14.73 -11.75 -8.29
N HIS A 121 13.82 -12.22 -7.44
CA HIS A 121 12.48 -12.66 -7.84
C HIS A 121 11.45 -11.70 -7.24
N TYR A 122 10.96 -10.79 -8.07
CA TYR A 122 10.12 -9.68 -7.64
C TYR A 122 8.64 -10.08 -7.59
N GLY A 123 8.02 -9.96 -6.42
CA GLY A 123 6.60 -10.20 -6.20
C GLY A 123 5.75 -8.99 -6.53
N ARG A 124 4.44 -9.21 -6.73
CA ARG A 124 3.48 -8.11 -6.84
C ARG A 124 3.06 -7.60 -5.45
N HIS A 125 2.59 -6.35 -5.44
CA HIS A 125 1.89 -5.74 -4.32
C HIS A 125 0.63 -6.55 -3.90
N TYR A 126 0.01 -6.17 -2.77
CA TYR A 126 -1.07 -6.96 -2.18
C TYR A 126 -2.37 -6.84 -2.98
N GLY A 127 -2.71 -5.63 -3.41
CA GLY A 127 -3.86 -5.35 -4.24
C GLY A 127 -5.19 -5.59 -3.52
N ILE A 128 -6.26 -5.65 -4.30
CA ILE A 128 -7.58 -6.07 -3.82
C ILE A 128 -7.60 -7.60 -3.80
N ALA A 129 -7.38 -8.17 -2.62
CA ALA A 129 -7.35 -9.61 -2.40
C ALA A 129 -8.53 -10.08 -1.52
N PRO A 130 -9.01 -11.33 -1.68
CA PRO A 130 -10.05 -11.90 -0.82
C PRO A 130 -9.73 -11.78 0.67
N GLU A 131 -8.47 -11.92 1.06
CA GLU A 131 -7.97 -11.82 2.44
C GLU A 131 -8.24 -10.42 3.03
N ILE A 132 -8.01 -9.38 2.24
CA ILE A 132 -8.28 -7.98 2.62
C ILE A 132 -9.78 -7.74 2.78
N LEU A 133 -10.59 -8.28 1.86
CA LEU A 133 -12.05 -8.17 1.93
C LEU A 133 -12.61 -8.91 3.15
N THR A 134 -12.15 -10.14 3.39
CA THR A 134 -12.51 -10.95 4.56
C THR A 134 -12.16 -10.23 5.86
N LEU A 135 -10.97 -9.62 5.93
CA LEU A 135 -10.55 -8.83 7.08
C LEU A 135 -11.50 -7.65 7.33
N TRP A 136 -11.79 -6.84 6.32
CA TRP A 136 -12.64 -5.68 6.52
C TRP A 136 -14.08 -6.06 6.82
N ARG A 137 -14.61 -7.11 6.18
CA ARG A 137 -15.94 -7.65 6.48
C ARG A 137 -16.03 -8.14 7.92
N SER A 138 -15.05 -8.89 8.41
CA SER A 138 -15.07 -9.37 9.81
C SER A 138 -15.05 -8.23 10.82
N ARG A 139 -14.29 -7.15 10.54
CA ARG A 139 -14.31 -5.94 11.38
C ARG A 139 -15.65 -5.21 11.34
N LEU A 140 -16.25 -5.09 10.16
CA LEU A 140 -17.56 -4.46 9.99
C LEU A 140 -18.68 -5.28 10.65
N GLU A 141 -18.63 -6.60 10.56
CA GLU A 141 -19.58 -7.51 11.23
C GLU A 141 -19.48 -7.38 12.76
N ARG A 142 -18.26 -7.25 13.31
CA ARG A 142 -18.09 -7.00 14.76
C ARG A 142 -18.76 -5.71 15.22
N LEU A 143 -18.82 -4.68 14.37
CA LEU A 143 -19.47 -3.41 14.70
C LEU A 143 -21.00 -3.49 14.79
N ASP A 144 -21.61 -4.62 14.43
CA ASP A 144 -23.04 -4.86 14.63
C ASP A 144 -23.34 -5.34 16.07
N SER A 145 -22.34 -5.77 16.84
CA SER A 145 -22.56 -6.28 18.20
C SER A 145 -23.02 -5.17 19.15
N PRO A 146 -23.83 -5.47 20.18
CA PRO A 146 -24.26 -4.47 21.16
C PRO A 146 -23.11 -3.77 21.91
N GLU A 147 -21.94 -4.41 22.01
CA GLU A 147 -20.74 -3.83 22.60
C GLU A 147 -20.24 -2.62 21.80
N PHE A 148 -20.26 -2.72 20.47
CA PHE A 148 -19.75 -1.69 19.56
C PHE A 148 -20.86 -0.86 18.90
N ASN A 149 -22.13 -1.22 19.12
CA ASN A 149 -23.32 -0.50 18.65
C ASN A 149 -24.40 -0.49 19.74
N PRO A 150 -24.16 0.18 20.88
CA PRO A 150 -25.10 0.19 22.02
C PRO A 150 -26.43 0.88 21.68
N GLN A 151 -26.44 1.73 20.66
CA GLN A 151 -27.64 2.43 20.18
C GLN A 151 -28.48 1.60 19.20
N GLY A 152 -28.00 0.41 18.78
CA GLY A 152 -28.70 -0.45 17.84
C GLY A 152 -28.95 0.21 16.48
N ILE A 153 -28.04 1.07 16.01
CA ILE A 153 -28.18 1.77 14.73
C ILE A 153 -28.04 0.75 13.60
N GLY A 154 -29.08 0.63 12.77
CA GLY A 154 -29.11 -0.30 11.63
C GLY A 154 -28.09 0.03 10.55
N ARG A 155 -27.71 -0.96 9.74
CA ARG A 155 -26.79 -0.75 8.61
C ARG A 155 -27.41 0.18 7.56
N GLU A 156 -28.72 0.11 7.37
CA GLU A 156 -29.52 0.98 6.50
C GLU A 156 -29.53 2.46 6.93
N GLU A 157 -29.11 2.75 8.16
CA GLU A 157 -28.91 4.10 8.70
C GLU A 157 -27.43 4.48 8.80
N THR A 158 -26.52 3.60 8.38
CA THR A 158 -25.07 3.72 8.55
C THR A 158 -24.36 3.90 7.20
N VAL A 159 -23.46 4.88 7.13
CA VAL A 159 -22.61 5.14 5.96
C VAL A 159 -21.21 4.60 6.21
N LEU A 160 -20.66 3.89 5.23
CA LEU A 160 -19.23 3.54 5.21
C LEU A 160 -18.44 4.67 4.56
N LEU A 161 -17.36 5.11 5.21
CA LEU A 161 -16.41 6.07 4.64
C LEU A 161 -15.03 5.42 4.54
N VAL A 162 -14.68 4.97 3.33
CA VAL A 162 -13.37 4.37 3.06
C VAL A 162 -12.35 5.47 2.79
N VAL A 163 -11.27 5.47 3.56
CA VAL A 163 -10.23 6.51 3.48
C VAL A 163 -8.94 5.90 2.95
N GLY A 164 -8.56 6.29 1.74
CA GLY A 164 -7.26 5.93 1.15
C GLY A 164 -6.18 6.98 1.41
N ARG A 165 -4.92 6.63 1.23
CA ARG A 165 -3.81 7.62 1.20
C ARG A 165 -3.94 8.55 -0.01
N GLY A 166 -4.26 7.98 -1.17
CA GLY A 166 -4.25 8.67 -2.46
C GLY A 166 -2.91 8.58 -3.18
N SER A 167 -2.94 8.67 -4.49
CA SER A 167 -1.79 8.50 -5.36
C SER A 167 -1.83 9.51 -6.52
N SER A 168 -0.66 9.77 -7.12
CA SER A 168 -0.53 10.41 -8.43
C SER A 168 -0.70 9.42 -9.59
N ASP A 169 -1.02 8.16 -9.28
CA ASP A 169 -1.46 7.14 -10.23
C ASP A 169 -2.98 6.96 -10.12
N PRO A 170 -3.76 7.29 -11.18
CA PRO A 170 -5.21 7.18 -11.15
C PRO A 170 -5.69 5.72 -11.01
N ASP A 171 -4.90 4.74 -11.46
CA ASP A 171 -5.20 3.31 -11.34
C ASP A 171 -5.28 2.89 -9.84
N ALA A 172 -4.26 3.27 -9.06
CA ALA A 172 -4.22 3.03 -7.62
C ALA A 172 -5.34 3.77 -6.86
N ASN A 173 -5.79 4.93 -7.35
CA ASN A 173 -6.94 5.63 -6.78
C ASN A 173 -8.25 4.88 -7.09
N GLY A 174 -8.39 4.38 -8.32
CA GLY A 174 -9.54 3.58 -8.77
C GLY A 174 -9.70 2.27 -7.97
N ASP A 175 -8.60 1.63 -7.60
CA ASP A 175 -8.62 0.44 -6.75
C ASP A 175 -9.29 0.68 -5.39
N VAL A 176 -9.17 1.89 -4.82
CA VAL A 176 -9.86 2.25 -3.57
C VAL A 176 -11.38 2.25 -3.76
N PHE A 177 -11.86 2.80 -4.89
CA PHE A 177 -13.28 2.77 -5.24
C PHE A 177 -13.78 1.36 -5.50
N LYS A 178 -12.98 0.53 -6.18
CA LYS A 178 -13.32 -0.87 -6.42
C LYS A 178 -13.41 -1.66 -5.11
N LEU A 179 -12.44 -1.50 -4.21
CA LEU A 179 -12.47 -2.08 -2.87
C LEU A 179 -13.73 -1.65 -2.10
N ALA A 180 -13.99 -0.34 -2.06
CA ALA A 180 -15.13 0.24 -1.36
C ALA A 180 -16.46 -0.31 -1.92
N ARG A 181 -16.56 -0.42 -3.25
CA ARG A 181 -17.72 -1.02 -3.90
C ARG A 181 -17.89 -2.49 -3.49
N MET A 182 -16.82 -3.30 -3.53
CA MET A 182 -16.87 -4.70 -3.14
C MET A 182 -17.25 -4.91 -1.66
N LEU A 183 -16.85 -4.00 -0.77
CA LEU A 183 -17.25 -4.05 0.65
C LEU A 183 -18.72 -3.67 0.86
N TRP A 184 -19.28 -2.81 0.00
CA TRP A 184 -20.64 -2.32 0.12
C TRP A 184 -21.69 -3.26 -0.49
N GLU A 185 -21.38 -3.91 -1.61
CA GLU A 185 -22.32 -4.80 -2.30
C GLU A 185 -22.83 -5.92 -1.38
N GLY A 186 -24.15 -5.99 -1.19
CA GLY A 186 -24.79 -6.99 -0.32
C GLY A 186 -24.56 -6.78 1.20
N SER A 187 -23.95 -5.67 1.61
CA SER A 187 -23.63 -5.40 3.02
C SER A 187 -24.81 -4.89 3.85
N GLY A 188 -25.83 -4.31 3.20
CA GLY A 188 -26.95 -3.64 3.85
C GLY A 188 -26.66 -2.21 4.34
N TYR A 189 -25.43 -1.71 4.19
CA TYR A 189 -25.10 -0.33 4.54
C TYR A 189 -25.82 0.68 3.64
N LYS A 190 -26.24 1.82 4.21
CA LYS A 190 -26.99 2.88 3.51
C LYS A 190 -26.32 3.32 2.20
N THR A 191 -25.01 3.57 2.27
CA THR A 191 -24.15 3.84 1.12
C THR A 191 -22.67 3.64 1.52
N VAL A 192 -21.78 3.77 0.54
CA VAL A 192 -20.34 3.90 0.73
C VAL A 192 -19.81 5.15 0.05
N GLU A 193 -19.02 5.93 0.77
CA GLU A 193 -18.27 7.06 0.23
C GLU A 193 -16.77 6.77 0.31
N VAL A 194 -16.03 7.40 -0.60
CA VAL A 194 -14.57 7.24 -0.71
C VAL A 194 -13.93 8.62 -0.69
N CYS A 195 -12.89 8.77 0.12
CA CYS A 195 -12.09 9.97 0.19
C CYS A 195 -10.63 9.64 0.51
N PHE A 196 -9.80 10.68 0.55
CA PHE A 196 -8.37 10.52 0.67
C PHE A 196 -7.74 11.51 1.64
N ILE A 197 -6.69 11.09 2.33
CA ILE A 197 -6.02 11.93 3.35
C ILE A 197 -4.77 12.65 2.83
N GLY A 198 -4.15 12.16 1.74
CA GLY A 198 -2.77 12.49 1.37
C GLY A 198 -2.59 13.17 0.01
N ILE A 199 -2.74 12.48 -1.12
CA ILE A 199 -2.38 13.02 -2.46
C ILE A 199 -3.56 13.44 -3.33
N THR A 200 -4.59 12.61 -3.42
CA THR A 200 -5.69 12.80 -4.38
C THR A 200 -6.93 13.39 -3.69
N HIS A 201 -7.91 13.81 -4.49
CA HIS A 201 -9.22 14.30 -4.06
C HIS A 201 -10.33 13.26 -4.32
N PRO A 202 -11.50 13.36 -3.65
CA PRO A 202 -11.85 14.33 -2.59
C PRO A 202 -11.07 14.10 -1.28
N ARG A 203 -10.76 15.18 -0.54
CA ARG A 203 -10.06 15.03 0.76
C ARG A 203 -11.04 14.56 1.84
N LEU A 204 -10.49 14.09 2.96
CA LEU A 204 -11.29 13.56 4.07
C LEU A 204 -12.36 14.54 4.60
N PRO A 205 -12.11 15.86 4.76
CA PRO A 205 -13.15 16.81 5.15
C PRO A 205 -14.36 16.83 4.21
N GLU A 206 -14.14 16.84 2.89
CA GLU A 206 -15.21 16.73 1.89
C GLU A 206 -15.85 15.34 1.91
N GLY A 207 -15.10 14.29 2.22
CA GLY A 207 -15.61 12.95 2.47
C GLY A 207 -16.66 12.91 3.58
N PHE A 208 -16.39 13.58 4.71
CA PHE A 208 -17.39 13.74 5.78
C PHE A 208 -18.59 14.54 5.30
N GLY A 209 -18.38 15.67 4.61
CA GLY A 209 -19.48 16.45 4.03
C GLY A 209 -20.40 15.60 3.15
N ARG A 210 -19.82 14.81 2.24
CA ARG A 210 -20.55 13.87 1.36
C ARG A 210 -21.27 12.77 2.13
N ALA A 211 -20.62 12.15 3.12
CA ALA A 211 -21.24 11.12 3.95
C ALA A 211 -22.49 11.64 4.69
N ASN A 212 -22.45 12.89 5.17
CA ASN A 212 -23.59 13.51 5.87
C ASN A 212 -24.77 13.88 4.96
N LEU A 213 -24.57 14.04 3.64
CA LEU A 213 -25.68 14.32 2.71
C LEU A 213 -26.73 13.20 2.70
N TYR A 214 -26.34 11.97 3.05
CA TYR A 214 -27.27 10.84 3.19
C TYR A 214 -28.05 10.86 4.50
N GLN A 215 -27.87 11.87 5.36
CA GLN A 215 -28.48 11.98 6.68
C GLN A 215 -28.35 10.66 7.47
N PRO A 216 -27.12 10.15 7.68
CA PRO A 216 -26.91 8.93 8.44
C PRO A 216 -27.11 9.16 9.92
N ARG A 217 -27.40 8.10 10.67
CA ARG A 217 -27.27 8.10 12.12
C ARG A 217 -25.85 7.72 12.56
N ARG A 218 -25.11 7.01 11.70
CA ARG A 218 -23.76 6.52 11.98
C ARG A 218 -22.87 6.59 10.74
N VAL A 219 -21.63 6.98 10.92
CA VAL A 219 -20.57 6.93 9.90
C VAL A 219 -19.42 6.08 10.43
N ILE A 220 -19.12 4.99 9.73
CA ILE A 220 -17.97 4.14 10.03
C ILE A 220 -16.82 4.57 9.12
N VAL A 221 -15.77 5.11 9.72
CA VAL A 221 -14.54 5.55 9.03
C VAL A 221 -13.58 4.36 8.98
N LEU A 222 -13.17 4.00 7.77
CA LEU A 222 -12.35 2.83 7.48
C LEU A 222 -11.03 3.29 6.84
N PRO A 223 -9.95 3.48 7.65
CA PRO A 223 -8.63 3.79 7.14
C PRO A 223 -8.04 2.57 6.42
N HIS A 224 -7.96 2.63 5.08
CA HIS A 224 -7.36 1.55 4.29
C HIS A 224 -5.83 1.67 4.26
N PHE A 225 -5.20 1.37 5.40
CA PHE A 225 -3.76 1.45 5.64
C PHE A 225 -3.25 0.14 6.25
N MET A 226 -1.99 -0.20 6.00
CA MET A 226 -1.37 -1.40 6.57
C MET A 226 -0.96 -1.19 8.02
N PHE A 227 -0.35 -0.04 8.31
CA PHE A 227 0.25 0.26 9.61
C PHE A 227 -0.15 1.67 10.05
N THR A 228 -0.07 1.91 11.35
CA THR A 228 -0.25 3.23 11.95
C THR A 228 0.78 4.24 11.42
N GLY A 229 0.57 5.51 11.79
CA GLY A 229 1.51 6.59 11.54
C GLY A 229 0.80 7.94 11.42
N ALA A 230 1.55 8.96 10.99
CA ALA A 230 1.05 10.34 10.93
C ALA A 230 -0.27 10.50 10.17
N LEU A 231 -0.47 9.78 9.06
CA LEU A 231 -1.71 9.88 8.28
C LEU A 231 -2.90 9.24 8.97
N VAL A 232 -2.74 8.07 9.61
CA VAL A 232 -3.81 7.42 10.37
C VAL A 232 -4.20 8.27 11.58
N LYS A 233 -3.20 8.79 12.31
CA LYS A 233 -3.40 9.74 13.42
C LYS A 233 -4.20 10.97 12.95
N LYS A 234 -3.85 11.53 11.78
CA LYS A 234 -4.58 12.66 11.17
C LYS A 234 -6.03 12.29 10.83
N ILE A 235 -6.30 11.07 10.34
CA ILE A 235 -7.68 10.60 10.11
C ILE A 235 -8.46 10.64 11.42
N TYR A 236 -7.92 10.12 12.51
CA TYR A 236 -8.62 10.11 13.80
C TYR A 236 -8.90 11.52 14.32
N THR A 237 -7.94 12.45 14.20
CA THR A 237 -8.14 13.86 14.55
C THR A 237 -9.30 14.46 13.75
N LEU A 238 -9.28 14.30 12.42
CA LEU A 238 -10.33 14.85 11.56
C LEU A 238 -11.70 14.17 11.79
N THR A 239 -11.74 12.89 12.14
CA THR A 239 -12.98 12.22 12.55
C THR A 239 -13.54 12.81 13.85
N ALA A 240 -12.68 13.17 14.81
CA ALA A 240 -13.11 13.81 16.05
C ALA A 240 -13.67 15.22 15.81
N GLU A 241 -13.06 15.97 14.90
CA GLU A 241 -13.58 17.26 14.45
C GLU A 241 -14.95 17.10 13.75
N ALA A 242 -15.10 16.11 12.88
CA ALA A 242 -16.38 15.80 12.23
C ALA A 242 -17.47 15.42 13.26
N GLN A 243 -17.12 14.61 14.27
CA GLN A 243 -18.04 14.27 15.35
C GLN A 243 -18.51 15.51 16.14
N ALA A 244 -17.62 16.49 16.36
CA ALA A 244 -17.98 17.74 17.02
C ALA A 244 -18.89 18.63 16.13
N ALA A 245 -18.64 18.63 14.81
CA ALA A 245 -19.43 19.39 13.85
C ALA A 245 -20.84 18.80 13.62
N TYR A 246 -20.98 17.48 13.71
CA TYR A 246 -22.26 16.76 13.49
C TYR A 246 -22.63 15.92 14.73
N PRO A 247 -23.09 16.56 15.83
CA PRO A 247 -23.29 15.88 17.11
C PRO A 247 -24.41 14.84 17.11
N SER A 248 -25.33 14.88 16.15
CA SER A 248 -26.42 13.90 15.99
C SER A 248 -26.00 12.63 15.23
N VAL A 249 -24.79 12.58 14.69
CA VAL A 249 -24.26 11.44 13.94
C VAL A 249 -23.17 10.77 14.76
N GLU A 250 -23.23 9.45 14.91
CA GLU A 250 -22.17 8.68 15.56
C GLU A 250 -21.02 8.44 14.59
N TYR A 251 -19.80 8.84 14.93
CA TYR A 251 -18.60 8.50 14.18
C TYR A 251 -17.79 7.41 14.87
N VAL A 252 -17.45 6.37 14.11
CA VAL A 252 -16.66 5.23 14.59
C VAL A 252 -15.44 5.08 13.71
N ASN A 253 -14.25 5.09 14.33
CA ASN A 253 -13.01 4.80 13.61
C ASN A 253 -12.67 3.33 13.75
N LEU A 254 -12.52 2.64 12.63
CA LEU A 254 -11.82 1.36 12.59
C LEU A 254 -10.30 1.61 12.61
N PRO A 255 -9.52 0.69 13.21
CA PRO A 255 -8.07 0.76 13.12
C PRO A 255 -7.60 0.43 11.70
N GLU A 256 -6.34 0.77 11.40
CA GLU A 256 -5.64 0.23 10.25
C GLU A 256 -5.58 -1.31 10.28
N ILE A 257 -5.12 -1.94 9.20
CA ILE A 257 -5.05 -3.40 9.07
C ILE A 257 -4.18 -4.02 10.18
N GLY A 258 -3.00 -3.48 10.44
CA GLY A 258 -2.07 -3.96 11.48
C GLY A 258 -1.57 -5.39 11.23
N LEU A 259 -1.18 -6.08 12.30
CA LEU A 259 -0.62 -7.43 12.25
C LEU A 259 -1.69 -8.52 12.11
N HIS A 260 -2.58 -8.43 11.11
CA HIS A 260 -3.74 -9.31 11.04
C HIS A 260 -3.44 -10.66 10.37
N PRO A 261 -4.04 -11.79 10.81
CA PRO A 261 -3.86 -13.11 10.21
C PRO A 261 -4.00 -13.18 8.69
N GLN A 262 -5.06 -12.55 8.16
CA GLN A 262 -5.32 -12.46 6.72
C GLN A 262 -4.18 -11.76 5.96
N LEU A 263 -3.51 -10.79 6.60
CA LEU A 263 -2.38 -10.11 5.99
C LEU A 263 -1.16 -11.02 5.89
N PHE A 264 -0.88 -11.84 6.92
CA PHE A 264 0.19 -12.82 6.87
C PHE A 264 -0.08 -13.91 5.82
N TYR A 265 -1.32 -14.38 5.69
CA TYR A 265 -1.70 -15.33 4.65
C TYR A 265 -1.50 -14.73 3.24
N LEU A 266 -1.93 -13.49 3.03
CA LEU A 266 -1.71 -12.77 1.77
C LEU A 266 -0.21 -12.57 1.48
N THR A 267 0.58 -12.25 2.50
CA THR A 267 2.04 -12.12 2.39
C THR A 267 2.66 -13.44 1.94
N ARG A 268 2.22 -14.57 2.50
CA ARG A 268 2.66 -15.90 2.09
C ARG A 268 2.28 -16.22 0.66
N GLN A 269 1.06 -15.90 0.22
CA GLN A 269 0.69 -16.08 -1.18
C GLN A 269 1.60 -15.27 -2.12
N ARG A 270 1.85 -14.00 -1.79
CA ARG A 270 2.72 -13.14 -2.60
C ARG A 270 4.18 -13.59 -2.59
N GLU A 271 4.68 -14.11 -1.47
CA GLU A 271 6.00 -14.75 -1.40
C GLU A 271 6.04 -15.99 -2.31
N ILE A 272 5.04 -16.89 -2.24
CA ILE A 272 4.95 -18.09 -3.10
C ILE A 272 4.97 -17.73 -4.59
N GLU A 273 4.26 -16.66 -5.00
CA GLU A 273 4.27 -16.17 -6.38
C GLU A 273 5.69 -15.81 -6.89
N THR A 274 6.59 -15.36 -5.99
CA THR A 274 8.00 -15.09 -6.36
C THR A 274 8.80 -16.37 -6.65
N HIS A 275 8.33 -17.53 -6.22
CA HIS A 275 8.99 -18.81 -6.48
C HIS A 275 8.54 -19.45 -7.79
N THR A 276 7.27 -19.25 -8.16
CA THR A 276 6.67 -19.88 -9.34
C THR A 276 6.81 -19.05 -10.61
N GLY A 277 7.26 -17.79 -10.51
CA GLY A 277 7.35 -16.87 -11.64
C GLY A 277 5.98 -16.42 -12.18
N GLN A 278 4.89 -16.77 -11.49
CA GLN A 278 3.51 -16.43 -11.88
C GLN A 278 3.10 -15.05 -11.37
N VAL A 279 3.91 -14.02 -11.66
CA VAL A 279 3.61 -12.64 -11.27
C VAL A 279 2.82 -11.97 -12.39
N ALA A 280 1.51 -12.22 -12.42
CA ALA A 280 0.61 -11.55 -13.36
C ALA A 280 0.36 -10.10 -12.92
N MET A 281 1.17 -9.16 -13.43
CA MET A 281 0.92 -7.73 -13.30
C MET A 281 -0.16 -7.30 -14.32
N ASN A 282 -1.41 -7.16 -13.87
CA ASN A 282 -2.58 -6.84 -14.70
C ASN A 282 -2.69 -5.34 -15.09
N CYS A 283 -1.56 -4.69 -15.33
CA CYS A 283 -1.45 -3.25 -15.55
C CYS A 283 -1.68 -2.83 -17.02
N GLU A 284 -2.74 -3.30 -17.69
CA GLU A 284 -2.96 -3.02 -19.14
C GLU A 284 -3.20 -1.52 -19.43
N ALA A 285 -3.91 -0.81 -18.55
CA ALA A 285 -4.17 0.63 -18.68
C ALA A 285 -3.11 1.52 -17.97
N CYS A 286 -2.00 0.93 -17.49
CA CYS A 286 -1.03 1.66 -16.70
C CYS A 286 -0.20 2.61 -17.57
N LYS A 287 -0.25 3.91 -17.28
CA LYS A 287 0.52 4.95 -17.99
C LYS A 287 2.03 4.68 -18.05
N PHE A 288 2.61 4.10 -17.00
CA PHE A 288 4.04 3.74 -16.96
C PHE A 288 4.38 2.61 -17.95
N ARG A 289 3.48 1.63 -18.11
CA ARG A 289 3.64 0.54 -19.08
C ARG A 289 3.49 1.02 -20.51
N LEU A 290 2.56 1.94 -20.78
CA LEU A 290 2.36 2.52 -22.11
C LEU A 290 3.62 3.24 -22.61
N VAL A 291 4.30 4.00 -21.75
CA VAL A 291 5.57 4.65 -22.11
C VAL A 291 6.69 3.63 -22.34
N ALA A 292 6.84 2.63 -21.46
CA ALA A 292 7.87 1.59 -21.62
C ALA A 292 7.69 0.75 -22.91
N GLY A 293 6.46 0.51 -23.35
CA GLY A 293 6.16 -0.24 -24.58
C GLY A 293 6.50 0.51 -25.87
N HIS A 294 6.49 1.84 -25.87
CA HIS A 294 6.85 2.65 -27.05
C HIS A 294 8.37 2.81 -27.25
N SER A 295 9.18 2.58 -26.22
CA SER A 295 10.63 2.73 -26.28
C SER A 295 11.38 1.58 -26.98
N HIS A 296 10.71 0.48 -27.31
CA HIS A 296 11.34 -0.74 -27.86
C HIS A 296 11.08 -1.01 -29.35
N HIS A 297 10.47 -0.08 -30.10
CA HIS A 297 10.08 -0.31 -31.51
C HIS A 297 10.96 0.35 -32.58
N HIS A 298 12.11 0.92 -32.24
CA HIS A 298 13.06 1.41 -33.23
C HIS A 298 14.42 0.79 -33.01
N HIS A 299 14.73 -0.31 -33.71
CA HIS A 299 16.02 -0.57 -34.36
C HIS A 299 15.93 -1.90 -35.13
N HIS A 300 15.36 -1.85 -36.33
CA HIS A 300 15.64 -2.81 -37.39
C HIS A 300 16.25 -2.05 -38.58
N HIS A 301 17.44 -2.51 -38.99
CA HIS A 301 18.20 -2.20 -40.22
C HIS A 301 18.77 -0.77 -40.35
N GLN A 302 20.10 -0.62 -40.35
CA GLN A 302 21.02 -0.87 -41.48
C GLN A 302 22.46 -0.59 -41.05
N ASP A 303 23.38 -1.36 -41.62
CA ASP A 303 24.84 -1.25 -41.50
C ASP A 303 25.35 0.16 -41.86
N HIS A 304 26.34 0.67 -41.14
CA HIS A 304 27.47 1.44 -41.69
C HIS A 304 28.63 1.52 -40.69
N GLU A 305 29.83 1.26 -41.19
CA GLU A 305 31.11 1.24 -40.47
C GLU A 305 31.71 2.64 -40.23
N HIS A 306 32.52 2.72 -39.16
CA HIS A 306 33.59 3.68 -38.82
C HIS A 306 33.22 5.06 -38.21
N PRO A 307 34.17 5.76 -37.54
CA PRO A 307 34.99 5.33 -36.40
C PRO A 307 35.01 6.37 -35.24
N SER A 308 35.46 5.91 -34.06
CA SER A 308 36.02 6.63 -32.90
C SER A 308 35.78 8.14 -32.75
N HIS A 309 35.00 8.54 -31.74
CA HIS A 309 35.23 9.79 -31.01
C HIS A 309 34.99 9.61 -29.51
N SER A 310 36.04 9.89 -28.75
CA SER A 310 36.04 10.06 -27.30
C SER A 310 35.30 11.34 -26.94
N HIS A 311 34.22 11.25 -26.15
CA HIS A 311 33.68 12.39 -25.43
C HIS A 311 33.47 12.05 -23.95
N ASP A 312 34.22 12.80 -23.17
CA ASP A 312 34.06 13.06 -21.75
C ASP A 312 32.63 13.54 -21.45
N HIS A 313 31.98 12.91 -20.48
CA HIS A 313 30.68 13.33 -19.97
C HIS A 313 30.72 13.44 -18.45
N GLY A 314 31.29 14.55 -17.97
CA GLY A 314 30.77 15.22 -16.80
C GLY A 314 29.35 15.70 -17.09
N GLY A 315 28.36 14.99 -16.56
CA GLY A 315 26.94 15.29 -16.70
C GLY A 315 26.27 15.32 -15.34
N HIS A 316 26.28 16.49 -14.70
CA HIS A 316 25.37 16.80 -13.59
C HIS A 316 23.93 16.65 -14.09
N HIS A 317 23.18 15.66 -13.57
CA HIS A 317 21.74 15.62 -13.75
C HIS A 317 21.09 16.73 -12.92
N PRO A 318 20.33 17.65 -13.52
CA PRO A 318 19.52 18.60 -12.77
C PRO A 318 18.35 17.84 -12.15
N HIS A 319 18.31 17.79 -10.83
CA HIS A 319 17.12 17.40 -10.10
C HIS A 319 16.01 18.42 -10.43
N HIS A 320 15.10 18.10 -11.36
CA HIS A 320 13.86 18.84 -11.56
C HIS A 320 12.89 18.55 -10.40
N GLY A 321 13.22 19.08 -9.23
CA GLY A 321 12.30 19.22 -8.11
C GLY A 321 11.42 20.45 -8.31
N SER A 322 10.49 20.43 -9.28
CA SER A 322 9.39 21.38 -9.21
C SER A 322 8.49 20.93 -8.05
N THR A 323 8.55 21.63 -6.92
CA THR A 323 7.64 21.48 -5.78
C THR A 323 6.24 21.94 -6.21
N VAL A 324 5.51 21.06 -6.88
CA VAL A 324 4.11 21.31 -7.24
C VAL A 324 3.27 21.15 -5.98
N ASP A 325 2.49 22.17 -5.68
CA ASP A 325 1.48 22.13 -4.64
C ASP A 325 0.38 21.12 -5.03
N LEU A 326 0.42 19.94 -4.40
CA LEU A 326 -0.59 18.89 -4.58
C LEU A 326 -1.88 19.20 -3.83
N ASP A 327 -1.91 20.24 -3.00
CA ASP A 327 -3.12 20.70 -2.31
C ASP A 327 -3.95 21.67 -3.17
N HIS A 328 -3.38 22.21 -4.25
CA HIS A 328 -4.11 22.98 -5.26
C HIS A 328 -4.75 22.07 -6.33
N LEU A 329 -6.08 21.88 -6.25
CA LEU A 329 -6.84 20.94 -7.07
C LEU A 329 -6.64 21.06 -8.60
N PRO A 330 -6.65 22.27 -9.22
CA PRO A 330 -6.36 22.39 -10.65
C PRO A 330 -4.96 21.88 -11.03
N SER A 331 -3.95 22.16 -10.20
CA SER A 331 -2.57 21.70 -10.43
C SER A 331 -2.46 20.17 -10.38
N TYR A 332 -3.20 19.54 -9.48
CA TYR A 332 -3.29 18.08 -9.40
C TYR A 332 -3.84 17.45 -10.69
N HIS A 333 -4.95 17.96 -11.23
CA HIS A 333 -5.59 17.40 -12.43
C HIS A 333 -4.70 17.49 -13.67
N GLN A 334 -3.90 18.54 -13.79
CA GLN A 334 -2.96 18.71 -14.90
C GLN A 334 -1.80 17.69 -14.84
N ARG A 335 -1.39 17.24 -13.65
CA ARG A 335 -0.21 16.40 -13.46
C ARG A 335 -0.50 14.90 -13.42
N ILE A 336 -1.71 14.46 -13.05
CA ILE A 336 -1.98 13.04 -12.80
C ILE A 336 -1.80 12.12 -14.03
N TRP A 337 -1.86 12.64 -15.25
CA TRP A 337 -1.60 11.86 -16.47
C TRP A 337 -0.16 11.94 -16.99
N GLN A 338 0.67 12.77 -16.37
CA GLN A 338 2.09 12.89 -16.75
C GLN A 338 2.90 11.71 -16.17
N VAL A 339 3.83 11.20 -16.96
CA VAL A 339 4.85 10.22 -16.54
C VAL A 339 6.14 11.01 -16.24
N PRO A 340 6.93 10.62 -15.23
CA PRO A 340 8.14 11.34 -14.82
C PRO A 340 9.20 11.46 -15.90
#